data_AF-A0A437MWJ5-F1
#
_entry.id   AF-A0A437MWJ5-F1
#
_cell.length_a   1.000
_cell.length_b   1.000
_cell.length_c   1.000
_cell.angle_alpha   90.00
_cell.angle_beta   90.00
_cell.angle_gamma   90.00
#
_symmetry.space_group_name_H-M   'P 1'
#
loop_
_entity.id
_entity.type
_entity.pdbx_description
1 polymer ?
#
loop_
_entity_poly.entity_id
_entity_poly.type
_entity_poly.pdbx_seq_one_letter_code
_entity_poly.pdbx_strand_id
1 'polypeptide(L)'
;MTNYKPVNKAGMFAAVTFACLWAAACNTSKGAKEEKLDPDSATKIVVSRAPEWAEMLKHDTGWIGADGIYSISLTGKETSDTEGKSPSMFWFSDCIYGTVDHDTLKKGWSMGHNSVAYFEGGKPDPSKIKFYYKNGDDRSMFSPNTPNTKNGDYYWLGDGVFNHAKDSTIYIAAYRIRNVPGKVFPFEEVGMAFIAIPKGSKPPYTNQYQLDAPLFVNDPGMHIMFGTCLLPNTKGAEAPNPDGYIYVYGVKSPNNQLVVARVKDSEFEDFTRWTFWNGADWGTDIRKCAGITDHVSNEMSVSFMNDGSGRVIATYQYDSNKPDIYIAVGGSPKGPFFPAKKVWHTPEIYEDIDFYTYNAKAYPHLSKPGELLISYNVNAFDFERKIKLHPHHLRPRFITVKY
;
A
#
# COMPACT_ATOMS: atom_id res chain seq x y z
N MET A 1 -40.84 68.84 -32.74
CA MET A 1 -40.80 69.30 -34.14
C MET A 1 -39.57 68.70 -34.80
N THR A 2 -39.78 68.08 -35.97
CA THR A 2 -38.80 67.62 -37.01
C THR A 2 -37.71 66.64 -36.55
N ASN A 3 -37.90 65.31 -36.69
CA ASN A 3 -37.63 64.46 -37.88
C ASN A 3 -36.29 64.74 -38.58
N TYR A 4 -35.43 63.72 -38.75
CA TYR A 4 -34.82 63.35 -40.03
C TYR A 4 -33.97 62.05 -39.95
N LYS A 5 -34.37 61.07 -40.76
CA LYS A 5 -33.58 60.09 -41.54
C LYS A 5 -34.13 60.23 -42.99
N PRO A 6 -33.61 59.60 -44.08
CA PRO A 6 -32.48 58.66 -44.28
C PRO A 6 -31.69 58.89 -45.62
N VAL A 7 -30.84 57.91 -46.02
CA VAL A 7 -30.73 57.27 -47.38
C VAL A 7 -29.38 57.32 -48.16
N ASN A 8 -28.85 56.10 -48.41
CA ASN A 8 -28.17 55.45 -49.57
C ASN A 8 -26.96 56.11 -50.30
N LYS A 9 -25.81 55.41 -50.42
CA LYS A 9 -25.33 54.29 -51.30
C LYS A 9 -24.75 54.74 -52.66
N ALA A 10 -23.75 53.94 -53.09
CA ALA A 10 -23.01 53.90 -54.37
C ALA A 10 -21.76 54.82 -54.41
N GLY A 11 -20.59 54.44 -54.91
CA GLY A 11 -20.13 53.24 -55.59
C GLY A 11 -18.92 53.59 -56.49
N MET A 12 -17.92 52.71 -56.51
CA MET A 12 -16.97 52.42 -57.60
C MET A 12 -15.67 53.23 -57.84
N PHE A 13 -14.62 52.40 -58.09
CA PHE A 13 -13.43 52.52 -58.95
C PHE A 13 -12.09 53.10 -58.45
N ALA A 14 -11.21 52.15 -58.11
CA ALA A 14 -9.85 51.86 -58.62
C ALA A 14 -8.80 52.97 -58.79
N ALA A 15 -7.64 52.76 -58.15
CA ALA A 15 -6.35 53.17 -58.68
C ALA A 15 -5.17 52.38 -58.08
N VAL A 16 -4.40 51.77 -58.99
CA VAL A 16 -2.93 51.77 -59.09
C VAL A 16 -2.10 51.15 -57.95
N THR A 17 -1.48 50.02 -58.27
CA THR A 17 -0.27 49.48 -57.64
C THR A 17 0.96 49.89 -58.45
N PHE A 18 1.95 50.51 -57.80
CA PHE A 18 3.35 50.39 -58.20
C PHE A 18 4.24 50.39 -56.94
N ALA A 19 5.06 49.35 -56.86
CA ALA A 19 5.94 49.04 -55.75
C ALA A 19 7.22 49.89 -55.77
N CYS A 20 7.79 50.19 -54.60
CA CYS A 20 9.06 49.61 -54.12
C CYS A 20 9.71 50.43 -52.99
N LEU A 21 10.14 49.68 -51.94
CA LEU A 21 11.36 49.85 -51.12
C LEU A 21 11.41 51.03 -50.12
N TRP A 22 11.90 50.91 -48.88
CA TRP A 22 12.20 49.78 -47.99
C TRP A 22 12.54 50.42 -46.63
N ALA A 23 11.80 50.09 -45.56
CA ALA A 23 12.25 50.24 -44.18
C ALA A 23 11.26 49.47 -43.28
N ALA A 24 11.54 48.19 -43.01
CA ALA A 24 10.83 47.43 -41.98
C ALA A 24 11.85 46.97 -40.95
N ALA A 25 11.65 47.45 -39.73
CA ALA A 25 12.40 47.12 -38.52
C ALA A 25 12.06 45.70 -38.03
N CYS A 26 13.06 45.09 -37.39
CA CYS A 26 13.00 44.02 -36.39
C CYS A 26 12.16 42.76 -36.72
N ASN A 27 12.89 41.73 -37.16
CA ASN A 27 12.39 40.37 -37.33
C ASN A 27 12.96 39.47 -36.21
N THR A 28 12.16 39.16 -35.18
CA THR A 28 12.41 38.03 -34.25
C THR A 28 11.09 37.48 -33.70
N SER A 29 10.21 36.96 -34.56
CA SER A 29 9.17 36.02 -34.11
C SER A 29 9.79 34.62 -33.98
N LYS A 30 10.34 34.29 -32.81
CA LYS A 30 10.49 32.87 -32.45
C LYS A 30 9.10 32.36 -32.13
N GLY A 31 8.52 31.60 -33.05
CA GLY A 31 7.27 30.88 -32.83
C GLY A 31 7.41 29.98 -31.61
N ALA A 32 6.64 30.27 -30.56
CA ALA A 32 6.35 29.29 -29.53
C ALA A 32 5.57 28.17 -30.22
N LYS A 33 6.21 27.01 -30.41
CA LYS A 33 5.47 25.78 -30.68
C LYS A 33 4.64 25.52 -29.43
N GLU A 34 3.32 25.66 -29.53
CA GLU A 34 2.43 24.93 -28.64
C GLU A 34 2.80 23.45 -28.77
N GLU A 35 3.43 22.89 -27.73
CA GLU A 35 3.50 21.46 -27.58
C GLU A 35 2.07 20.96 -27.49
N LYS A 36 1.57 20.35 -28.57
CA LYS A 36 0.39 19.51 -28.50
C LYS A 36 0.72 18.40 -27.49
N LEU A 37 0.15 18.50 -26.30
CA LEU A 37 0.09 17.41 -25.34
C LEU A 37 -0.48 16.20 -26.07
N ASP A 38 0.36 15.16 -26.23
CA ASP A 38 -0.07 13.86 -26.72
C ASP A 38 -1.16 13.36 -25.76
N PRO A 39 -2.41 13.18 -26.22
CA PRO A 39 -3.51 12.72 -25.35
C PRO A 39 -3.21 11.35 -24.72
N ASP A 40 -2.31 10.56 -25.33
CA ASP A 40 -1.88 9.26 -24.81
C ASP A 40 -0.64 9.35 -23.89
N SER A 41 0.02 10.52 -23.78
CA SER A 41 1.11 10.72 -22.80
C SER A 41 0.61 10.60 -21.35
N ALA A 42 -0.67 10.85 -21.12
CA ALA A 42 -1.36 10.65 -19.86
C ALA A 42 -1.64 9.17 -19.51
N THR A 43 -1.35 8.22 -20.42
CA THR A 43 -1.58 6.78 -20.22
C THR A 43 -0.28 5.97 -20.08
N LYS A 44 0.88 6.64 -20.14
CA LYS A 44 2.18 5.98 -20.02
C LYS A 44 2.48 5.68 -18.56
N ILE A 45 2.69 4.40 -18.29
CA ILE A 45 3.23 3.97 -16.99
C ILE A 45 4.70 4.40 -16.92
N VAL A 46 5.03 5.20 -15.91
CA VAL A 46 6.42 5.63 -15.64
C VAL A 46 6.80 5.19 -14.24
N VAL A 47 7.92 4.49 -14.12
CA VAL A 47 8.42 3.95 -12.86
C VAL A 47 9.74 4.60 -12.50
N SER A 48 9.92 4.95 -11.23
CA SER A 48 11.15 5.55 -10.71
C SER A 48 11.43 5.02 -9.32
N ARG A 49 12.71 4.90 -8.94
CA ARG A 49 13.09 4.61 -7.55
C ARG A 49 12.75 5.80 -6.67
N ALA A 50 12.36 5.55 -5.42
CA ALA A 50 12.09 6.57 -4.40
C ALA A 50 12.92 6.29 -3.13
N PRO A 51 14.27 6.31 -3.24
CA PRO A 51 15.16 5.92 -2.14
C PRO A 51 14.99 6.76 -0.88
N GLU A 52 14.50 7.99 -1.00
CA GLU A 52 14.23 8.89 0.13
C GLU A 52 13.29 8.28 1.19
N TRP A 53 12.34 7.44 0.77
CA TRP A 53 11.45 6.72 1.71
C TRP A 53 12.18 5.61 2.44
N ALA A 54 13.09 4.90 1.77
CA ALA A 54 13.93 3.90 2.43
C ALA A 54 14.90 4.56 3.41
N GLU A 55 15.49 5.70 3.05
CA GLU A 55 16.40 6.46 3.91
C GLU A 55 15.71 7.06 5.13
N MET A 56 14.44 7.48 5.03
CA MET A 56 13.64 7.90 6.19
C MET A 56 13.55 6.81 7.26
N LEU A 57 13.57 5.53 6.86
CA LEU A 57 13.50 4.39 7.77
C LEU A 57 14.87 3.90 8.24
N LYS A 58 15.98 4.55 7.85
CA LYS A 58 17.33 4.07 8.18
C LYS A 58 17.77 4.54 9.57
N HIS A 59 18.26 3.60 10.37
CA HIS A 59 18.78 3.85 11.71
C HIS A 59 20.05 3.02 11.93
N ASP A 60 21.00 3.58 12.68
CA ASP A 60 22.22 2.88 13.07
C ASP A 60 22.14 2.32 14.49
N THR A 61 21.17 2.75 15.31
CA THR A 61 21.03 2.30 16.69
C THR A 61 19.56 2.13 17.10
N GLY A 62 19.30 1.17 17.99
CA GLY A 62 17.95 0.87 18.44
C GLY A 62 17.25 -0.03 17.45
N TRP A 63 16.10 0.40 16.92
CA TRP A 63 15.42 -0.26 15.78
C TRP A 63 16.19 0.07 14.51
N ILE A 64 16.66 -0.92 13.75
CA ILE A 64 17.54 -0.72 12.58
C ILE A 64 16.98 -1.26 11.26
N GLY A 65 15.87 -2.00 11.32
CA GLY A 65 15.19 -2.55 10.16
C GLY A 65 14.03 -3.43 10.58
N ALA A 66 13.16 -3.73 9.62
CA ALA A 66 12.07 -4.68 9.83
C ALA A 66 11.59 -5.29 8.51
N ASP A 67 10.89 -6.40 8.66
CA ASP A 67 10.02 -6.99 7.66
C ASP A 67 8.59 -6.44 7.75
N GLY A 68 7.84 -6.62 6.67
CA GLY A 68 6.58 -5.95 6.41
C GLY A 68 6.76 -4.44 6.32
N ILE A 69 5.76 -3.76 5.79
CA ILE A 69 5.59 -2.33 6.05
C ILE A 69 4.19 -1.94 5.64
N TYR A 70 3.38 -1.63 6.64
CA TYR A 70 2.02 -1.19 6.43
C TYR A 70 1.87 0.22 6.97
N SER A 71 0.95 0.98 6.41
CA SER A 71 0.61 2.27 6.95
C SER A 71 -0.86 2.61 6.74
N ILE A 72 -1.34 3.51 7.58
CA ILE A 72 -2.68 4.07 7.48
C ILE A 72 -2.65 5.55 7.83
N SER A 73 -3.52 6.31 7.17
CA SER A 73 -3.81 7.69 7.59
C SER A 73 -4.58 7.69 8.91
N LEU A 74 -4.18 8.52 9.88
CA LEU A 74 -4.91 8.69 11.15
C LEU A 74 -6.22 9.47 11.00
N THR A 75 -6.60 9.85 9.78
CA THR A 75 -7.97 10.31 9.46
C THR A 75 -8.82 9.20 8.84
N GLY A 76 -8.22 8.05 8.53
CA GLY A 76 -8.84 6.94 7.81
C GLY A 76 -9.12 7.21 6.33
N LYS A 77 -8.61 8.33 5.79
CA LYS A 77 -8.70 8.67 4.38
C LYS A 77 -7.50 8.11 3.64
N GLU A 78 -7.76 7.22 2.68
CA GLU A 78 -6.76 6.60 1.81
C GLU A 78 -6.66 7.31 0.46
N THR A 79 -6.90 8.62 0.44
CA THR A 79 -6.67 9.51 -0.70
C THR A 79 -5.38 10.29 -0.49
N SER A 80 -4.71 10.68 -1.58
CA SER A 80 -3.47 11.47 -1.56
C SER A 80 -3.48 12.65 -0.57
N ASP A 81 -2.53 12.67 0.37
CA ASP A 81 -2.28 13.78 1.31
C ASP A 81 -0.80 14.20 1.27
N THR A 82 -0.36 14.65 0.08
CA THR A 82 1.04 15.08 -0.13
C THR A 82 1.43 16.35 0.62
N GLU A 83 0.45 17.11 1.12
CA GLU A 83 0.67 18.24 2.01
C GLU A 83 0.99 17.78 3.44
N GLY A 84 0.61 16.55 3.80
CA GLY A 84 0.94 15.95 5.09
C GLY A 84 0.11 16.50 6.23
N LYS A 85 -1.17 16.82 5.96
CA LYS A 85 -2.06 17.37 6.98
C LYS A 85 -2.49 16.30 7.99
N SER A 86 -2.50 15.04 7.56
CA SER A 86 -2.86 13.89 8.37
C SER A 86 -1.60 13.12 8.76
N PRO A 87 -1.37 12.83 10.04
CA PRO A 87 -0.29 11.91 10.42
C PRO A 87 -0.60 10.49 9.95
N SER A 88 0.44 9.72 9.69
CA SER A 88 0.34 8.29 9.38
C SER A 88 0.84 7.44 10.55
N MET A 89 0.18 6.32 10.78
CA MET A 89 0.74 5.24 11.59
C MET A 89 1.30 4.18 10.65
N PHE A 90 2.54 3.79 10.90
CA PHE A 90 3.19 2.64 10.29
C PHE A 90 3.24 1.48 11.28
N TRP A 91 3.18 0.26 10.77
CA TRP A 91 3.51 -0.93 11.55
C TRP A 91 4.29 -1.94 10.72
N PHE A 92 5.06 -2.73 11.45
CA PHE A 92 6.06 -3.64 10.91
C PHE A 92 5.91 -5.00 11.59
N SER A 93 6.33 -6.05 10.89
CA SER A 93 6.46 -7.41 11.42
C SER A 93 7.87 -7.59 12.01
N ASP A 94 8.57 -8.70 11.79
CA ASP A 94 9.84 -8.99 12.45
C ASP A 94 10.83 -7.81 12.34
N CYS A 95 11.21 -7.25 13.49
CA CYS A 95 12.07 -6.09 13.63
C CYS A 95 13.44 -6.50 14.14
N ILE A 96 14.46 -5.77 13.71
CA ILE A 96 15.85 -5.98 14.10
C ILE A 96 16.26 -4.83 15.00
N TYR A 97 16.85 -5.17 16.14
CA TYR A 97 17.35 -4.19 17.09
C TYR A 97 18.85 -4.37 17.34
N GLY A 98 19.61 -3.30 17.24
CA GLY A 98 21.05 -3.37 17.45
C GLY A 98 21.78 -2.04 17.31
N THR A 99 23.08 -2.16 17.02
CA THR A 99 23.97 -1.05 16.74
C THR A 99 24.78 -1.41 15.52
N VAL A 100 24.66 -0.59 14.48
CA VAL A 100 25.47 -0.63 13.29
C VAL A 100 26.64 0.32 13.49
N ASP A 101 27.83 -0.16 13.18
CA ASP A 101 29.03 0.67 13.15
C ASP A 101 29.67 0.49 11.78
N HIS A 102 29.69 1.57 11.01
CA HIS A 102 29.99 1.57 9.58
C HIS A 102 29.04 0.60 8.85
N ASP A 103 29.55 -0.50 8.29
CA ASP A 103 28.76 -1.48 7.55
C ASP A 103 28.62 -2.83 8.28
N THR A 104 28.71 -2.83 9.61
CA THR A 104 28.67 -4.07 10.40
C THR A 104 27.73 -3.98 11.59
N LEU A 105 26.84 -4.97 11.72
CA LEU A 105 26.01 -5.13 12.92
C LEU A 105 26.87 -5.62 14.09
N LYS A 106 26.91 -4.86 15.19
CA LYS A 106 27.62 -5.25 16.40
C LYS A 106 26.97 -6.47 17.07
N LYS A 107 27.76 -7.16 17.90
CA LYS A 107 27.25 -8.23 18.79
C LYS A 107 26.19 -7.66 19.75
N GLY A 108 25.27 -8.52 20.20
CA GLY A 108 24.19 -8.13 21.12
C GLY A 108 22.95 -7.53 20.43
N TRP A 109 22.80 -7.75 19.12
CA TRP A 109 21.54 -7.50 18.42
C TRP A 109 20.48 -8.55 18.78
N SER A 110 19.22 -8.20 18.54
CA SER A 110 18.05 -9.04 18.86
C SER A 110 16.95 -8.83 17.81
N MET A 111 15.95 -9.70 17.81
CA MET A 111 14.74 -9.51 17.01
C MET A 111 13.51 -9.45 17.91
N GLY A 112 12.50 -8.71 17.44
CA GLY A 112 11.14 -8.78 17.96
C GLY A 112 10.17 -8.96 16.81
N HIS A 113 8.91 -9.31 17.09
CA HIS A 113 7.98 -9.75 16.05
C HIS A 113 7.15 -8.65 15.41
N ASN A 114 7.09 -7.47 16.04
CA ASN A 114 6.43 -6.30 15.46
C ASN A 114 6.78 -5.00 16.21
N SER A 115 6.64 -3.89 15.50
CA SER A 115 6.76 -2.54 16.03
C SER A 115 5.83 -1.59 15.30
N VAL A 116 5.74 -0.35 15.78
CA VAL A 116 4.95 0.71 15.13
C VAL A 116 5.78 1.98 15.01
N ALA A 117 5.42 2.84 14.06
CA ALA A 117 5.95 4.19 13.99
C ALA A 117 4.84 5.20 13.69
N TYR A 118 5.05 6.44 14.09
CA TYR A 118 4.19 7.56 13.74
C TYR A 118 4.98 8.56 12.91
N PHE A 119 4.40 8.96 11.79
CA PHE A 119 5.00 9.86 10.81
C PHE A 119 4.11 11.08 10.61
N GLU A 120 4.71 12.27 10.67
CA GLU A 120 4.03 13.54 10.41
C GLU A 120 4.51 14.12 9.08
N GLY A 121 3.61 14.28 8.11
CA GLY A 121 3.93 14.89 6.81
C GLY A 121 3.53 14.04 5.61
N GLY A 122 3.69 14.60 4.41
CA GLY A 122 3.35 13.96 3.13
C GLY A 122 4.58 13.67 2.26
N LYS A 123 5.78 13.91 2.79
CA LYS A 123 7.07 13.71 2.11
C LYS A 123 8.07 13.12 3.10
N PRO A 124 8.93 12.19 2.68
CA PRO A 124 9.81 11.47 3.60
C PRO A 124 10.80 12.41 4.28
N ASP A 125 10.84 12.33 5.60
CA ASP A 125 11.69 13.16 6.46
C ASP A 125 12.05 12.35 7.72
N PRO A 126 13.32 11.93 7.88
CA PRO A 126 13.76 11.15 9.05
C PRO A 126 13.48 11.85 10.39
N SER A 127 13.39 13.19 10.41
CA SER A 127 13.12 13.95 11.64
C SER A 127 11.65 13.91 12.08
N LYS A 128 10.74 13.43 11.22
CA LYS A 128 9.30 13.44 11.44
C LYS A 128 8.69 12.06 11.65
N ILE A 129 9.51 11.02 11.71
CA ILE A 129 9.07 9.67 12.04
C ILE A 129 9.62 9.26 13.41
N LYS A 130 8.78 8.63 14.22
CA LYS A 130 9.16 8.11 15.53
C LYS A 130 8.70 6.68 15.72
N PHE A 131 9.64 5.80 16.05
CA PHE A 131 9.44 4.36 16.24
C PHE A 131 9.14 4.03 17.71
N TYR A 132 8.28 3.03 17.91
CA TYR A 132 7.85 2.55 19.21
C TYR A 132 7.82 1.01 19.23
N TYR A 133 8.42 0.46 20.27
CA TYR A 133 8.50 -0.97 20.55
C TYR A 133 8.53 -1.16 22.08
N LYS A 134 8.21 -2.35 22.57
CA LYS A 134 8.26 -2.61 24.02
C LYS A 134 9.72 -2.81 24.47
N ASN A 135 9.98 -2.48 25.73
CA ASN A 135 11.22 -2.90 26.39
C ASN A 135 11.13 -4.39 26.75
N GLY A 136 12.28 -5.06 26.84
CA GLY A 136 12.39 -6.48 27.19
C GLY A 136 13.04 -7.31 26.10
N ASP A 137 12.92 -8.63 26.22
CA ASP A 137 13.60 -9.58 25.32
C ASP A 137 12.87 -9.76 23.98
N ASP A 138 11.53 -9.89 24.00
CA ASP A 138 10.69 -10.03 22.78
C ASP A 138 10.53 -8.69 22.03
N ARG A 139 10.49 -7.56 22.74
CA ARG A 139 10.32 -6.19 22.20
C ARG A 139 9.07 -5.95 21.32
N SER A 140 8.26 -6.97 21.07
CA SER A 140 7.04 -6.91 20.26
C SER A 140 6.02 -5.93 20.84
N MET A 141 5.48 -5.05 20.00
CA MET A 141 4.40 -4.14 20.40
C MET A 141 3.14 -4.94 20.78
N PHE A 142 2.82 -5.94 19.97
CA PHE A 142 1.66 -6.81 20.09
C PHE A 142 2.09 -8.27 20.19
N SER A 143 1.69 -8.92 21.29
CA SER A 143 1.85 -10.36 21.48
C SER A 143 0.47 -11.02 21.48
N PRO A 144 0.31 -12.25 20.94
CA PRO A 144 -0.98 -12.94 20.94
C PRO A 144 -1.54 -13.15 22.35
N ASN A 145 -2.80 -12.76 22.54
CA ASN A 145 -3.53 -12.91 23.80
C ASN A 145 -5.03 -13.14 23.54
N THR A 146 -5.31 -14.11 22.69
CA THR A 146 -6.66 -14.52 22.30
C THR A 146 -6.91 -15.97 22.74
N PRO A 147 -8.17 -16.43 22.86
CA PRO A 147 -8.47 -17.81 23.29
C PRO A 147 -7.74 -18.92 22.52
N ASN A 148 -7.48 -18.74 21.22
CA ASN A 148 -6.78 -19.74 20.41
C ASN A 148 -5.25 -19.64 20.45
N THR A 149 -4.68 -18.71 21.22
CA THR A 149 -3.22 -18.54 21.35
C THR A 149 -2.61 -19.72 22.11
N LYS A 150 -1.46 -20.23 21.62
CA LYS A 150 -0.61 -21.18 22.35
C LYS A 150 0.70 -20.52 22.77
N ASN A 151 1.36 -21.14 23.76
CA ASN A 151 2.68 -20.68 24.20
C ASN A 151 3.69 -20.72 23.05
N GLY A 152 4.45 -19.63 22.88
CA GLY A 152 5.42 -19.46 21.79
C GLY A 152 4.83 -18.99 20.46
N ASP A 153 3.52 -18.79 20.36
CA ASP A 153 2.93 -18.12 19.20
C ASP A 153 3.29 -16.63 19.20
N TYR A 154 3.52 -16.07 18.02
CA TYR A 154 3.77 -14.63 17.82
C TYR A 154 2.91 -14.09 16.67
N TYR A 155 2.94 -12.77 16.46
CA TYR A 155 2.22 -12.13 15.36
C TYR A 155 3.16 -11.56 14.32
N TRP A 156 2.93 -11.95 13.07
CA TRP A 156 3.19 -11.09 11.92
C TRP A 156 1.96 -10.24 11.63
N LEU A 157 2.17 -8.98 11.31
CA LEU A 157 1.09 -8.05 11.05
C LEU A 157 0.77 -8.03 9.55
N GLY A 158 -0.53 -7.99 9.25
CA GLY A 158 -1.10 -7.76 7.93
C GLY A 158 -1.60 -6.33 7.79
N ASP A 159 -2.48 -6.10 6.81
CA ASP A 159 -3.05 -4.77 6.57
C ASP A 159 -4.04 -4.36 7.67
N GLY A 160 -4.48 -3.11 7.63
CA GLY A 160 -5.35 -2.55 8.66
C GLY A 160 -6.40 -1.61 8.11
N VAL A 161 -7.36 -1.26 8.96
CA VAL A 161 -8.43 -0.31 8.63
C VAL A 161 -8.71 0.62 9.80
N PHE A 162 -8.89 1.90 9.49
CA PHE A 162 -9.41 2.91 10.40
C PHE A 162 -10.93 2.90 10.24
N ASN A 163 -11.65 2.45 11.24
CA ASN A 163 -13.09 2.25 11.14
C ASN A 163 -13.86 3.38 11.83
N HIS A 164 -14.32 4.36 11.04
CA HIS A 164 -15.11 5.50 11.55
C HIS A 164 -16.40 5.08 12.26
N ALA A 165 -17.04 3.97 11.86
CA ALA A 165 -18.27 3.48 12.46
C ALA A 165 -18.06 2.79 13.82
N LYS A 166 -16.81 2.40 14.13
CA LYS A 166 -16.41 1.79 15.41
C LYS A 166 -15.59 2.77 16.25
N ASP A 167 -16.12 3.99 16.41
CA ASP A 167 -15.48 5.10 17.13
C ASP A 167 -14.03 5.34 16.68
N SER A 168 -13.78 5.32 15.37
CA SER A 168 -12.44 5.52 14.80
C SER A 168 -11.38 4.53 15.31
N THR A 169 -11.79 3.33 15.71
CA THR A 169 -10.88 2.24 16.10
C THR A 169 -10.07 1.78 14.89
N ILE A 170 -8.76 1.62 15.08
CA ILE A 170 -7.88 1.01 14.08
C ILE A 170 -7.85 -0.49 14.33
N TYR A 171 -8.15 -1.28 13.30
CA TYR A 171 -7.99 -2.73 13.34
C TYR A 171 -6.80 -3.12 12.48
N ILE A 172 -5.89 -3.92 13.03
CA ILE A 172 -4.72 -4.48 12.33
C ILE A 172 -4.91 -5.99 12.22
N ALA A 173 -4.85 -6.54 11.02
CA ALA A 173 -4.81 -7.98 10.83
C ALA A 173 -3.51 -8.53 11.44
N ALA A 174 -3.59 -9.64 12.17
CA ALA A 174 -2.49 -10.24 12.87
C ALA A 174 -2.49 -11.75 12.61
N TYR A 175 -1.56 -12.20 11.78
CA TYR A 175 -1.36 -13.61 11.47
C TYR A 175 -0.66 -14.26 12.65
N ARG A 176 -1.30 -15.25 13.26
CA ARG A 176 -0.68 -16.02 14.35
C ARG A 176 0.29 -17.01 13.73
N ILE A 177 1.56 -16.87 14.09
CA ILE A 177 2.66 -17.70 13.58
C ILE A 177 3.18 -18.60 14.70
N ARG A 178 3.58 -19.81 14.32
CA ARG A 178 4.24 -20.77 15.21
C ARG A 178 5.52 -21.29 14.58
N ASN A 179 6.59 -21.34 15.36
CA ASN A 179 7.83 -21.96 14.93
C ASN A 179 7.67 -23.48 14.78
N VAL A 180 8.13 -24.02 13.66
CA VAL A 180 8.16 -25.46 13.35
C VAL A 180 9.57 -25.83 12.88
N PRO A 181 10.46 -26.19 13.82
CA PRO A 181 11.85 -26.51 13.50
C PRO A 181 11.98 -27.64 12.47
N GLY A 182 13.03 -27.59 11.65
CA GLY A 182 13.36 -28.65 10.68
C GLY A 182 12.76 -28.50 9.28
N LYS A 183 11.99 -27.43 9.01
CA LYS A 183 11.56 -27.02 7.66
C LYS A 183 12.51 -25.98 7.07
N VAL A 184 12.53 -25.84 5.73
CA VAL A 184 13.28 -24.76 5.04
C VAL A 184 12.80 -23.38 5.50
N PHE A 185 11.48 -23.22 5.65
CA PHE A 185 10.86 -22.11 6.36
C PHE A 185 10.35 -22.64 7.70
N PRO A 186 11.04 -22.39 8.82
CA PRO A 186 10.79 -23.05 10.10
C PRO A 186 9.62 -22.44 10.88
N PHE A 187 8.55 -22.08 10.18
CA PHE A 187 7.34 -21.46 10.73
C PHE A 187 6.09 -21.95 10.00
N GLU A 188 4.94 -21.77 10.62
CA GLU A 188 3.64 -21.97 9.99
C GLU A 188 2.62 -20.95 10.49
N GLU A 189 1.69 -20.58 9.61
CA GLU A 189 0.51 -19.81 9.97
C GLU A 189 -0.52 -20.74 10.66
N VAL A 190 -1.02 -20.33 11.82
CA VAL A 190 -1.90 -21.15 12.67
C VAL A 190 -3.22 -20.46 13.00
N GLY A 191 -3.44 -19.26 12.49
CA GLY A 191 -4.68 -18.52 12.66
C GLY A 191 -4.56 -17.05 12.26
N MET A 192 -5.69 -16.36 12.32
CA MET A 192 -5.80 -14.93 12.07
C MET A 192 -6.57 -14.27 13.19
N ALA A 193 -6.08 -13.13 13.67
CA ALA A 193 -6.76 -12.29 14.63
C ALA A 193 -6.79 -10.83 14.16
N PHE A 194 -7.69 -10.02 14.70
CA PHE A 194 -7.58 -8.56 14.62
C PHE A 194 -7.09 -8.01 15.95
N ILE A 195 -6.13 -7.08 15.89
CA ILE A 195 -5.78 -6.20 17.00
C ILE A 195 -6.58 -4.92 16.84
N ALA A 196 -7.42 -4.59 17.82
CA ALA A 196 -8.20 -3.37 17.88
C ALA A 196 -7.49 -2.34 18.75
N ILE A 197 -7.21 -1.16 18.19
CA ILE A 197 -6.59 -0.01 18.84
C ILE A 197 -7.65 1.09 18.92
N PRO A 198 -8.27 1.29 20.10
CA PRO A 198 -9.27 2.33 20.28
C PRO A 198 -8.74 3.73 19.95
N LYS A 199 -9.65 4.64 19.61
CA LYS A 199 -9.31 6.04 19.35
C LYS A 199 -8.58 6.68 20.54
N GLY A 200 -7.52 7.42 20.23
CA GLY A 200 -6.72 8.13 21.22
C GLY A 200 -5.74 7.24 22.00
N SER A 201 -5.71 5.93 21.75
CA SER A 201 -4.68 5.03 22.26
C SER A 201 -3.30 5.46 21.78
N LYS A 202 -2.29 5.26 22.63
CA LYS A 202 -0.88 5.55 22.34
C LYS A 202 -0.02 4.34 22.69
N PRO A 203 1.13 4.12 22.04
CA PRO A 203 2.07 3.07 22.43
C PRO A 203 2.37 3.13 23.95
N PRO A 204 2.37 1.99 24.67
CA PRO A 204 2.30 0.61 24.17
C PRO A 204 0.88 0.03 24.05
N TYR A 205 -0.15 0.88 23.88
CA TYR A 205 -1.55 0.54 23.64
C TYR A 205 -2.16 -0.38 24.72
N THR A 206 -2.06 0.02 25.99
CA THR A 206 -2.52 -0.80 27.13
C THR A 206 -4.02 -1.09 27.13
N ASN A 207 -4.82 -0.36 26.36
CA ASN A 207 -6.27 -0.55 26.18
C ASN A 207 -6.65 -1.23 24.84
N GLN A 208 -5.68 -1.75 24.09
CA GLN A 208 -5.97 -2.57 22.92
C GLN A 208 -6.65 -3.88 23.33
N TYR A 209 -7.42 -4.47 22.42
CA TYR A 209 -7.96 -5.82 22.58
C TYR A 209 -7.84 -6.60 21.27
N GLN A 210 -7.95 -7.93 21.36
CA GLN A 210 -7.72 -8.83 20.22
C GLN A 210 -8.92 -9.73 20.00
N LEU A 211 -9.20 -10.03 18.74
CA LEU A 211 -10.33 -10.83 18.31
C LEU A 211 -9.81 -11.99 17.46
N ASP A 212 -10.02 -13.23 17.91
CA ASP A 212 -9.88 -14.40 17.03
C ASP A 212 -10.85 -14.25 15.85
N ALA A 213 -10.34 -14.35 14.62
CA ALA A 213 -11.13 -14.12 13.42
C ALA A 213 -11.22 -15.41 12.58
N PRO A 214 -12.42 -15.88 12.21
CA PRO A 214 -12.61 -17.11 11.44
C PRO A 214 -12.32 -16.90 9.94
N LEU A 215 -11.24 -16.19 9.62
CA LEU A 215 -10.84 -15.86 8.25
C LEU A 215 -9.56 -16.60 7.82
N PHE A 216 -9.37 -17.80 8.38
CA PHE A 216 -8.27 -18.70 8.12
C PHE A 216 -8.81 -20.12 7.85
N VAL A 217 -8.35 -20.74 6.77
CA VAL A 217 -8.63 -22.14 6.42
C VAL A 217 -7.31 -22.82 6.10
N ASN A 218 -7.06 -23.98 6.70
CA ASN A 218 -5.89 -24.80 6.40
C ASN A 218 -6.33 -26.27 6.30
N ASP A 219 -7.03 -26.57 5.22
CA ASP A 219 -7.52 -27.90 4.89
C ASP A 219 -6.55 -28.58 3.89
N PRO A 220 -6.53 -29.93 3.77
CA PRO A 220 -5.70 -30.61 2.77
C PRO A 220 -5.99 -30.09 1.35
N GLY A 221 -4.98 -29.50 0.71
CA GLY A 221 -5.08 -28.95 -0.64
C GLY A 221 -5.74 -27.56 -0.73
N MET A 222 -6.14 -26.94 0.39
CA MET A 222 -6.72 -25.62 0.42
C MET A 222 -6.22 -24.82 1.62
N HIS A 223 -5.54 -23.72 1.32
CA HIS A 223 -5.14 -22.74 2.32
C HIS A 223 -5.78 -21.40 1.97
N ILE A 224 -6.41 -20.72 2.93
CA ILE A 224 -6.99 -19.40 2.76
C ILE A 224 -6.61 -18.55 3.96
N MET A 225 -6.03 -17.38 3.72
CA MET A 225 -5.73 -16.39 4.75
C MET A 225 -6.23 -15.01 4.31
N PHE A 226 -7.20 -14.45 5.01
CA PHE A 226 -7.62 -13.04 4.83
C PHE A 226 -6.83 -12.09 5.72
N GLY A 227 -6.87 -10.80 5.38
CA GLY A 227 -6.14 -9.74 6.08
C GLY A 227 -4.97 -9.16 5.29
N THR A 228 -4.73 -9.65 4.06
CA THR A 228 -3.64 -9.15 3.20
C THR A 228 -3.87 -7.72 2.71
N CYS A 229 -5.14 -7.33 2.56
CA CYS A 229 -5.52 -5.95 2.28
C CYS A 229 -6.92 -5.65 2.82
N LEU A 230 -7.11 -4.45 3.39
CA LEU A 230 -8.42 -3.94 3.78
C LEU A 230 -8.74 -2.65 3.01
N LEU A 231 -9.90 -2.60 2.36
CA LEU A 231 -10.36 -1.47 1.56
C LEU A 231 -11.71 -0.97 2.10
N PRO A 232 -11.74 0.10 2.89
CA PRO A 232 -12.99 0.70 3.36
C PRO A 232 -13.71 1.43 2.22
N ASN A 233 -14.86 0.92 1.77
CA ASN A 233 -15.76 1.61 0.83
C ASN A 233 -16.87 2.36 1.59
N THR A 234 -16.47 3.25 2.49
CA THR A 234 -17.38 3.90 3.45
C THR A 234 -17.39 5.41 3.27
N LYS A 235 -18.43 6.07 3.79
CA LYS A 235 -18.52 7.54 3.80
C LYS A 235 -17.39 8.16 4.64
N GLY A 236 -17.04 7.53 5.76
CA GLY A 236 -15.99 8.02 6.65
C GLY A 236 -14.60 8.02 6.01
N ALA A 237 -14.31 6.99 5.21
CA ALA A 237 -13.06 6.91 4.44
C ALA A 237 -13.05 7.80 3.18
N GLU A 238 -14.13 8.53 2.90
CA GLU A 238 -14.32 9.32 1.68
C GLU A 238 -14.11 8.51 0.40
N ALA A 239 -14.53 7.24 0.42
CA ALA A 239 -14.49 6.39 -0.76
C ALA A 239 -15.35 6.99 -1.90
N PRO A 240 -14.97 6.81 -3.18
CA PRO A 240 -15.62 7.48 -4.31
C PRO A 240 -17.11 7.12 -4.47
N ASN A 241 -17.48 5.87 -4.19
CA ASN A 241 -18.84 5.36 -4.30
C ASN A 241 -19.18 4.50 -3.06
N PRO A 242 -19.40 5.14 -1.90
CA PRO A 242 -19.45 4.44 -0.63
C PRO A 242 -20.71 3.59 -0.50
N ASP A 243 -20.54 2.28 -0.30
CA ASP A 243 -21.62 1.32 -0.06
C ASP A 243 -21.72 0.88 1.42
N GLY A 244 -20.82 1.39 2.27
CA GLY A 244 -20.78 1.13 3.70
C GLY A 244 -20.12 -0.19 4.08
N TYR A 245 -19.49 -0.89 3.13
CA TYR A 245 -18.73 -2.10 3.40
C TYR A 245 -17.23 -1.81 3.56
N ILE A 246 -16.58 -2.60 4.39
CA ILE A 246 -15.14 -2.81 4.35
C ILE A 246 -14.91 -4.10 3.57
N TYR A 247 -14.17 -3.99 2.47
CA TYR A 247 -13.72 -5.14 1.68
C TYR A 247 -12.43 -5.67 2.30
N VAL A 248 -12.35 -6.97 2.51
CA VAL A 248 -11.19 -7.63 3.12
C VAL A 248 -10.71 -8.70 2.17
N TYR A 249 -9.48 -8.53 1.70
CA TYR A 249 -8.86 -9.43 0.77
C TYR A 249 -8.08 -10.52 1.49
N GLY A 250 -7.93 -11.64 0.82
CA GLY A 250 -7.12 -12.76 1.26
C GLY A 250 -6.43 -13.47 0.10
N VAL A 251 -5.52 -14.37 0.44
CA VAL A 251 -4.83 -15.23 -0.52
C VAL A 251 -5.33 -16.66 -0.33
N LYS A 252 -5.71 -17.30 -1.43
CA LYS A 252 -6.18 -18.69 -1.49
C LYS A 252 -5.24 -19.52 -2.36
N SER A 253 -4.82 -20.67 -1.84
CA SER A 253 -4.14 -21.71 -2.60
C SER A 253 -5.15 -22.60 -3.33
N PRO A 254 -4.78 -23.17 -4.49
CA PRO A 254 -3.50 -23.04 -5.21
C PRO A 254 -3.35 -21.73 -6.00
N ASN A 255 -2.13 -21.42 -6.48
CA ASN A 255 -1.79 -20.31 -7.38
C ASN A 255 -1.96 -18.88 -6.81
N ASN A 256 -1.93 -18.74 -5.48
CA ASN A 256 -2.03 -17.44 -4.81
C ASN A 256 -3.18 -16.59 -5.35
N GLN A 257 -4.39 -17.16 -5.36
CA GLN A 257 -5.59 -16.49 -5.82
C GLN A 257 -6.00 -15.39 -4.86
N LEU A 258 -6.22 -14.17 -5.37
CA LEU A 258 -6.83 -13.11 -4.59
C LEU A 258 -8.30 -13.45 -4.38
N VAL A 259 -8.74 -13.49 -3.13
CA VAL A 259 -10.13 -13.69 -2.73
C VAL A 259 -10.63 -12.49 -1.94
N VAL A 260 -11.95 -12.27 -1.89
CA VAL A 260 -12.52 -11.09 -1.24
C VAL A 260 -13.74 -11.43 -0.39
N ALA A 261 -13.75 -10.89 0.82
CA ALA A 261 -14.85 -10.86 1.75
C ALA A 261 -15.30 -9.41 1.95
N ARG A 262 -16.47 -9.22 2.56
CA ARG A 262 -16.93 -7.91 3.02
C ARG A 262 -17.80 -8.01 4.26
N VAL A 263 -17.81 -6.93 5.03
CA VAL A 263 -18.67 -6.71 6.20
C VAL A 263 -19.06 -5.23 6.26
N LYS A 264 -20.23 -4.90 6.81
CA LYS A 264 -20.56 -3.49 7.09
C LYS A 264 -19.59 -2.94 8.12
N ASP A 265 -19.18 -1.69 7.96
CA ASP A 265 -18.23 -1.03 8.87
C ASP A 265 -18.67 -1.06 10.34
N SER A 266 -19.96 -0.82 10.60
CA SER A 266 -20.58 -0.90 11.93
C SER A 266 -20.63 -2.33 12.53
N GLU A 267 -20.53 -3.37 11.69
CA GLU A 267 -20.65 -4.78 12.07
C GLU A 267 -19.29 -5.51 12.06
N PHE A 268 -18.17 -4.79 11.93
CA PHE A 268 -16.84 -5.36 11.66
C PHE A 268 -16.43 -6.50 12.63
N GLU A 269 -16.79 -6.40 13.90
CA GLU A 269 -16.45 -7.39 14.94
C GLU A 269 -17.43 -8.58 15.02
N ASP A 270 -18.58 -8.51 14.35
CA ASP A 270 -19.54 -9.61 14.29
C ASP A 270 -19.23 -10.50 13.07
N PHE A 271 -18.37 -11.49 13.27
CA PHE A 271 -17.95 -12.42 12.21
C PHE A 271 -19.10 -13.23 11.59
N THR A 272 -20.30 -13.25 12.18
CA THR A 272 -21.47 -13.89 11.57
C THR A 272 -22.09 -13.06 10.44
N ARG A 273 -21.73 -11.77 10.34
CA ARG A 273 -22.17 -10.83 9.29
C ARG A 273 -21.25 -10.78 8.09
N TRP A 274 -20.08 -11.40 8.19
CA TRP A 274 -19.12 -11.41 7.11
C TRP A 274 -19.61 -12.29 5.97
N THR A 275 -19.40 -11.81 4.75
CA THR A 275 -19.77 -12.54 3.53
C THR A 275 -18.58 -12.62 2.58
N PHE A 276 -18.49 -13.72 1.83
CA PHE A 276 -17.39 -14.10 0.95
C PHE A 276 -17.88 -14.18 -0.48
N TRP A 277 -17.14 -13.58 -1.41
CA TRP A 277 -17.49 -13.60 -2.82
C TRP A 277 -17.24 -14.98 -3.42
N ASN A 278 -18.29 -15.64 -3.91
CA ASN A 278 -18.20 -16.99 -4.48
C ASN A 278 -18.05 -17.01 -6.01
N GLY A 279 -17.90 -15.84 -6.65
CA GLY A 279 -17.84 -15.69 -8.11
C GLY A 279 -19.16 -15.20 -8.73
N ALA A 280 -20.29 -15.39 -8.05
CA ALA A 280 -21.61 -14.96 -8.48
C ALA A 280 -22.30 -14.06 -7.44
N ASP A 281 -22.22 -14.44 -6.16
CA ASP A 281 -22.92 -13.81 -5.04
C ASP A 281 -22.04 -13.77 -3.77
N TRP A 282 -22.55 -13.10 -2.74
CA TRP A 282 -21.95 -13.04 -1.41
C TRP A 282 -22.55 -14.13 -0.51
N GLY A 283 -21.75 -15.14 -0.17
CA GLY A 283 -22.14 -16.26 0.72
C GLY A 283 -21.48 -16.19 2.09
N THR A 284 -21.81 -17.10 3.00
CA THR A 284 -21.23 -17.14 4.36
C THR A 284 -20.12 -18.17 4.55
N ASP A 285 -19.89 -19.02 3.55
CA ASP A 285 -18.88 -20.08 3.61
C ASP A 285 -17.56 -19.63 2.95
N ILE A 286 -16.55 -19.39 3.80
CA ILE A 286 -15.19 -19.03 3.39
C ILE A 286 -14.57 -19.99 2.37
N ARG A 287 -14.89 -21.29 2.43
CA ARG A 287 -14.31 -22.31 1.53
C ARG A 287 -14.79 -22.15 0.09
N LYS A 288 -15.95 -21.53 -0.09
CA LYS A 288 -16.55 -21.26 -1.41
C LYS A 288 -16.04 -19.97 -2.05
N CYS A 289 -15.12 -19.25 -1.42
CA CYS A 289 -14.59 -18.02 -1.99
C CYS A 289 -13.88 -18.31 -3.33
N ALA A 290 -14.23 -17.54 -4.36
CA ALA A 290 -13.65 -17.66 -5.69
C ALA A 290 -12.54 -16.64 -5.89
N GLY A 291 -11.47 -17.05 -6.57
CA GLY A 291 -10.39 -16.16 -6.98
C GLY A 291 -10.89 -15.09 -7.95
N ILE A 292 -10.50 -13.84 -7.73
CA ILE A 292 -10.84 -12.69 -8.60
C ILE A 292 -9.66 -12.25 -9.48
N THR A 293 -8.44 -12.67 -9.10
CA THR A 293 -7.18 -12.67 -9.88
C THR A 293 -6.24 -13.68 -9.20
N ASP A 294 -5.06 -13.93 -9.75
CA ASP A 294 -4.08 -14.90 -9.24
C ASP A 294 -2.66 -14.34 -9.20
N HIS A 295 -1.73 -15.18 -8.72
CA HIS A 295 -0.30 -14.87 -8.58
C HIS A 295 0.00 -13.65 -7.69
N VAL A 296 -0.86 -13.35 -6.71
CA VAL A 296 -0.65 -12.24 -5.77
C VAL A 296 0.31 -12.62 -4.63
N SER A 297 0.72 -11.62 -3.85
CA SER A 297 1.55 -11.78 -2.65
C SER A 297 0.72 -11.68 -1.36
N ASN A 298 1.24 -12.21 -0.24
CA ASN A 298 0.61 -12.15 1.08
C ASN A 298 0.63 -10.75 1.72
N GLU A 299 1.45 -9.85 1.20
CA GLU A 299 1.39 -8.40 1.44
C GLU A 299 1.17 -7.72 0.09
N MET A 300 0.03 -7.05 -0.04
CA MET A 300 -0.41 -6.42 -1.28
C MET A 300 -1.38 -5.28 -0.96
N SER A 301 -1.76 -4.46 -1.94
CA SER A 301 -2.79 -3.43 -1.77
C SER A 301 -3.82 -3.46 -2.88
N VAL A 302 -5.08 -3.24 -2.53
CA VAL A 302 -6.14 -2.79 -3.44
C VAL A 302 -6.57 -1.41 -2.96
N SER A 303 -6.58 -0.43 -3.86
CA SER A 303 -7.00 0.94 -3.54
C SER A 303 -7.88 1.51 -4.63
N PHE A 304 -8.75 2.46 -4.29
CA PHE A 304 -9.52 3.17 -5.30
C PHE A 304 -8.62 4.02 -6.18
N MET A 305 -8.87 4.01 -7.48
CA MET A 305 -8.23 4.94 -8.40
C MET A 305 -8.73 6.36 -8.11
N ASN A 306 -7.83 7.34 -8.13
CA ASN A 306 -8.15 8.74 -7.84
C ASN A 306 -8.75 9.48 -9.06
N ASP A 307 -9.75 8.87 -9.68
CA ASP A 307 -10.45 9.38 -10.87
C ASP A 307 -11.99 9.43 -10.69
N GLY A 308 -12.48 9.11 -9.50
CA GLY A 308 -13.92 9.08 -9.17
C GLY A 308 -14.70 7.93 -9.81
N SER A 309 -14.05 7.05 -10.59
CA SER A 309 -14.75 5.98 -11.33
C SER A 309 -15.24 4.83 -10.44
N GLY A 310 -14.72 4.70 -9.21
CA GLY A 310 -14.94 3.54 -8.34
C GLY A 310 -14.15 2.30 -8.76
N ARG A 311 -13.33 2.40 -9.81
CA ARG A 311 -12.34 1.38 -10.16
C ARG A 311 -11.28 1.28 -9.06
N VAL A 312 -10.67 0.12 -8.99
CA VAL A 312 -9.57 -0.16 -8.06
C VAL A 312 -8.30 -0.49 -8.80
N ILE A 313 -7.16 -0.30 -8.14
CA ILE A 313 -5.85 -0.74 -8.59
C ILE A 313 -5.23 -1.64 -7.53
N ALA A 314 -4.88 -2.84 -7.93
CA ALA A 314 -4.13 -3.79 -7.12
C ALA A 314 -2.63 -3.64 -7.40
N THR A 315 -1.80 -3.75 -6.35
CA THR A 315 -0.34 -3.82 -6.42
C THR A 315 0.12 -5.00 -5.59
N TYR A 316 0.98 -5.83 -6.17
CA TYR A 316 1.48 -7.05 -5.54
C TYR A 316 2.81 -7.50 -6.15
N GLN A 317 3.55 -8.32 -5.41
CA GLN A 317 4.69 -9.06 -5.93
C GLN A 317 4.17 -10.35 -6.60
N TYR A 318 4.68 -10.67 -7.78
CA TYR A 318 4.28 -11.89 -8.48
C TYR A 318 4.69 -13.14 -7.69
N ASP A 319 3.75 -14.06 -7.49
CA ASP A 319 3.97 -15.34 -6.78
C ASP A 319 4.67 -15.18 -5.42
N SER A 320 4.23 -14.19 -4.64
CA SER A 320 4.72 -13.82 -3.31
C SER A 320 6.15 -13.26 -3.26
N ASN A 321 7.13 -13.89 -3.92
CA ASN A 321 8.55 -13.57 -3.80
C ASN A 321 9.35 -13.65 -5.11
N LYS A 322 8.68 -13.63 -6.28
CA LYS A 322 9.40 -13.43 -7.55
C LYS A 322 9.80 -11.97 -7.68
N PRO A 323 10.90 -11.64 -8.36
CA PRO A 323 11.44 -10.27 -8.40
C PRO A 323 10.60 -9.27 -9.20
N ASP A 324 9.41 -9.66 -9.68
CA ASP A 324 8.57 -8.80 -10.51
C ASP A 324 7.38 -8.25 -9.72
N ILE A 325 7.19 -6.94 -9.78
CA ILE A 325 6.06 -6.22 -9.20
C ILE A 325 5.04 -5.93 -10.29
N TYR A 326 3.78 -6.20 -9.99
CA TYR A 326 2.66 -6.03 -10.90
C TYR A 326 1.64 -5.04 -10.37
N ILE A 327 0.94 -4.40 -11.31
CA ILE A 327 -0.33 -3.71 -11.05
C ILE A 327 -1.45 -4.31 -11.88
N ALA A 328 -2.66 -4.35 -11.34
CA ALA A 328 -3.85 -4.78 -12.06
C ALA A 328 -5.03 -3.86 -11.75
N VAL A 329 -5.70 -3.35 -12.78
CA VAL A 329 -6.90 -2.53 -12.60
C VAL A 329 -8.12 -3.44 -12.46
N GLY A 330 -9.02 -3.13 -11.54
CA GLY A 330 -10.30 -3.80 -11.34
C GLY A 330 -11.46 -2.86 -11.60
N GLY A 331 -12.53 -3.36 -12.22
CA GLY A 331 -13.75 -2.58 -12.45
C GLY A 331 -14.51 -2.20 -11.17
N SER A 332 -14.28 -2.93 -10.08
CA SER A 332 -14.84 -2.69 -8.75
C SER A 332 -13.97 -3.39 -7.69
N PRO A 333 -14.22 -3.22 -6.38
CA PRO A 333 -13.49 -3.96 -5.34
C PRO A 333 -13.45 -5.49 -5.53
N LYS A 334 -14.49 -6.09 -6.12
CA LYS A 334 -14.54 -7.53 -6.41
C LYS A 334 -14.14 -7.91 -7.85
N GLY A 335 -13.63 -6.95 -8.62
CA GLY A 335 -13.33 -7.12 -10.05
C GLY A 335 -14.55 -6.92 -10.97
N PRO A 336 -14.49 -7.43 -12.22
CA PRO A 336 -13.39 -8.22 -12.77
C PRO A 336 -12.08 -7.41 -12.82
N PHE A 337 -10.96 -8.09 -12.61
CA PHE A 337 -9.63 -7.53 -12.82
C PHE A 337 -9.21 -7.70 -14.28
N PHE A 338 -8.61 -6.65 -14.84
CA PHE A 338 -8.01 -6.67 -16.16
C PHE A 338 -6.61 -7.32 -16.10
N PRO A 339 -6.04 -7.74 -17.24
CA PRO A 339 -4.71 -8.33 -17.28
C PRO A 339 -3.66 -7.45 -16.58
N ALA A 340 -2.92 -8.07 -15.67
CA ALA A 340 -1.90 -7.40 -14.87
C ALA A 340 -0.73 -6.92 -15.74
N LYS A 341 -0.08 -5.85 -15.30
CA LYS A 341 1.09 -5.25 -15.95
C LYS A 341 2.27 -5.31 -15.00
N LYS A 342 3.36 -5.93 -15.44
CA LYS A 342 4.65 -5.81 -14.76
C LYS A 342 5.12 -4.36 -14.84
N VAL A 343 5.44 -3.77 -13.70
CA VAL A 343 5.89 -2.38 -13.59
C VAL A 343 7.34 -2.27 -13.14
N TRP A 344 7.84 -3.25 -12.38
CA TRP A 344 9.19 -3.22 -11.85
C TRP A 344 9.79 -4.62 -11.78
N HIS A 345 11.11 -4.69 -11.95
CA HIS A 345 11.91 -5.85 -11.65
C HIS A 345 12.91 -5.43 -10.59
N THR A 346 12.88 -6.05 -9.42
CA THR A 346 13.66 -5.65 -8.25
C THR A 346 15.14 -5.97 -8.49
N PRO A 347 16.04 -4.98 -8.56
CA PRO A 347 17.44 -5.22 -8.86
C PRO A 347 18.25 -5.82 -7.70
N GLU A 348 17.73 -5.73 -6.47
CA GLU A 348 18.45 -6.16 -5.26
C GLU A 348 18.76 -7.67 -5.24
N ILE A 349 18.03 -8.48 -6.01
CA ILE A 349 18.30 -9.92 -6.17
C ILE A 349 19.64 -10.22 -6.87
N TYR A 350 20.26 -9.24 -7.52
CA TYR A 350 21.54 -9.39 -8.20
C TYR A 350 22.72 -8.90 -7.36
N GLU A 351 22.46 -8.31 -6.19
CA GLU A 351 23.50 -7.78 -5.31
C GLU A 351 24.19 -8.92 -4.52
N ASP A 352 23.47 -10.01 -4.27
CA ASP A 352 23.99 -11.23 -3.66
C ASP A 352 23.11 -12.44 -4.05
N ILE A 353 23.71 -13.63 -4.22
CA ILE A 353 23.00 -14.86 -4.57
C ILE A 353 21.96 -15.28 -3.53
N ASP A 354 22.17 -14.88 -2.28
CA ASP A 354 21.28 -15.22 -1.17
C ASP A 354 20.12 -14.24 -1.04
N PHE A 355 20.09 -13.12 -1.78
CA PHE A 355 19.06 -12.10 -1.67
C PHE A 355 17.80 -12.43 -2.48
N TYR A 356 16.65 -12.14 -1.89
CA TYR A 356 15.35 -12.23 -2.53
C TYR A 356 14.48 -11.04 -2.13
N THR A 357 13.43 -10.80 -2.92
CA THR A 357 12.50 -9.69 -2.74
C THR A 357 11.06 -10.20 -2.74
N TYR A 358 10.19 -9.50 -2.02
CA TYR A 358 8.82 -9.97 -1.75
C TYR A 358 7.93 -8.82 -1.26
N ASN A 359 6.64 -9.10 -1.13
CA ASN A 359 5.70 -8.27 -0.38
C ASN A 359 5.54 -6.83 -0.89
N ALA A 360 5.33 -6.66 -2.20
CA ALA A 360 5.10 -5.33 -2.77
C ALA A 360 3.70 -4.79 -2.47
N LYS A 361 3.62 -3.56 -1.95
CA LYS A 361 2.37 -2.90 -1.53
C LYS A 361 2.39 -1.40 -1.78
N ALA A 362 1.25 -0.83 -2.18
CA ALA A 362 1.08 0.61 -2.38
C ALA A 362 0.51 1.33 -1.14
N TYR A 363 0.81 2.64 -1.03
CA TYR A 363 0.35 3.54 0.04
C TYR A 363 -0.42 4.74 -0.52
N PRO A 364 -1.73 4.61 -0.78
CA PRO A 364 -2.53 5.63 -1.45
C PRO A 364 -2.48 7.01 -0.79
N HIS A 365 -2.56 7.09 0.54
CA HIS A 365 -2.51 8.37 1.27
C HIS A 365 -1.15 9.08 1.18
N LEU A 366 -0.06 8.33 0.96
CA LEU A 366 1.30 8.88 0.78
C LEU A 366 1.67 9.09 -0.70
N SER A 367 0.81 8.63 -1.61
CA SER A 367 1.03 8.75 -3.06
C SER A 367 0.58 10.11 -3.55
N LYS A 368 1.18 10.62 -4.64
CA LYS A 368 0.64 11.78 -5.36
C LYS A 368 -0.61 11.41 -6.17
N PRO A 369 -1.48 12.36 -6.52
CA PRO A 369 -2.59 12.06 -7.44
C PRO A 369 -2.07 11.48 -8.77
N GLY A 370 -2.64 10.35 -9.22
CA GLY A 370 -2.20 9.65 -10.43
C GLY A 370 -0.88 8.88 -10.29
N GLU A 371 -0.44 8.64 -9.05
CA GLU A 371 0.79 7.92 -8.73
C GLU A 371 0.52 6.86 -7.66
N LEU A 372 1.34 5.82 -7.60
CA LEU A 372 1.46 4.90 -6.48
C LEU A 372 2.86 5.01 -5.90
N LEU A 373 2.98 5.27 -4.60
CA LEU A 373 4.17 4.93 -3.83
C LEU A 373 4.06 3.46 -3.44
N ILE A 374 5.04 2.66 -3.85
CA ILE A 374 5.06 1.21 -3.64
C ILE A 374 6.33 0.84 -2.89
N SER A 375 6.20 0.07 -1.82
CA SER A 375 7.34 -0.60 -1.18
C SER A 375 7.46 -2.04 -1.67
N TYR A 376 8.61 -2.65 -1.42
CA TYR A 376 8.83 -4.10 -1.38
C TYR A 376 9.98 -4.41 -0.42
N ASN A 377 9.98 -5.61 0.15
CA ASN A 377 11.00 -6.03 1.11
C ASN A 377 12.18 -6.71 0.42
N VAL A 378 13.34 -6.62 1.05
CA VAL A 378 14.57 -7.34 0.67
C VAL A 378 14.97 -8.20 1.86
N ASN A 379 15.20 -9.48 1.63
CA ASN A 379 15.65 -10.41 2.66
C ASN A 379 16.66 -11.42 2.08
N ALA A 380 17.19 -12.31 2.92
CA ALA A 380 18.23 -13.25 2.55
C ALA A 380 17.92 -14.68 3.02
N PHE A 381 18.28 -15.68 2.22
CA PHE A 381 18.13 -17.10 2.61
C PHE A 381 19.04 -17.46 3.79
N ASP A 382 20.27 -16.93 3.83
CA ASP A 382 21.17 -16.99 5.00
C ASP A 382 21.05 -15.71 5.85
N PHE A 383 19.86 -15.49 6.41
CA PHE A 383 19.53 -14.26 7.15
C PHE A 383 20.56 -13.93 8.23
N GLU A 384 20.88 -14.89 9.11
CA GLU A 384 21.70 -14.63 10.30
C GLU A 384 23.12 -14.19 9.95
N ARG A 385 23.69 -14.73 8.86
CA ARG A 385 24.98 -14.27 8.34
C ARG A 385 24.85 -12.93 7.65
N LYS A 386 23.88 -12.78 6.74
CA LYS A 386 23.78 -11.60 5.87
C LYS A 386 23.42 -10.35 6.63
N ILE A 387 22.57 -10.42 7.66
CA ILE A 387 22.25 -9.23 8.47
C ILE A 387 23.49 -8.65 9.19
N LYS A 388 24.48 -9.49 9.51
CA LYS A 388 25.73 -9.03 10.15
C LYS A 388 26.63 -8.26 9.18
N LEU A 389 26.62 -8.66 7.91
CA LEU A 389 27.45 -8.10 6.84
C LEU A 389 26.77 -6.96 6.06
N HIS A 390 25.45 -6.96 6.02
CA HIS A 390 24.63 -6.00 5.29
C HIS A 390 23.48 -5.49 6.18
N PRO A 391 23.77 -4.82 7.30
CA PRO A 391 22.75 -4.43 8.29
C PRO A 391 21.67 -3.49 7.76
N HIS A 392 21.95 -2.76 6.67
CA HIS A 392 20.99 -1.86 6.02
C HIS A 392 20.37 -2.45 4.75
N HIS A 393 20.68 -3.68 4.38
CA HIS A 393 20.11 -4.28 3.17
C HIS A 393 18.71 -4.82 3.40
N LEU A 394 18.51 -5.50 4.54
CA LEU A 394 17.27 -6.22 4.87
C LEU A 394 16.21 -5.26 5.44
N ARG A 395 15.81 -4.30 4.59
CA ARG A 395 14.81 -3.25 4.85
C ARG A 395 14.01 -2.99 3.57
N PRO A 396 12.84 -2.33 3.64
CA PRO A 396 12.06 -2.00 2.46
C PRO A 396 12.81 -1.13 1.44
N ARG A 397 12.48 -1.29 0.16
CA ARG A 397 12.81 -0.39 -0.95
C ARG A 397 11.54 0.21 -1.49
N PHE A 398 11.64 1.37 -2.14
CA PHE A 398 10.47 2.08 -2.65
C PHE A 398 10.64 2.50 -4.11
N ILE A 399 9.52 2.46 -4.83
CA ILE A 399 9.36 2.99 -6.17
C ILE A 399 8.10 3.84 -6.24
N THR A 400 8.06 4.74 -7.22
CA THR A 400 6.84 5.44 -7.63
C THR A 400 6.40 4.94 -8.99
N VAL A 401 5.11 4.72 -9.17
CA VAL A 401 4.49 4.33 -10.45
C VAL A 401 3.43 5.36 -10.81
N LYS A 402 3.69 6.17 -11.83
CA LYS A 402 2.70 7.06 -12.43
C LYS A 402 1.90 6.30 -13.48
N TYR A 403 0.58 6.45 -13.51
CA TYR A 403 -0.31 5.67 -14.39
C TYR A 403 -1.46 6.50 -14.97
#